data_AF-A0A163MSW4-F1
#
_entry.id   AF-A0A163MSW4-F1
#
_cell.length_a   1.000
_cell.length_b   1.000
_cell.length_c   1.000
_cell.angle_alpha   90.00
_cell.angle_beta   90.00
_cell.angle_gamma   90.00
#
_symmetry.space_group_name_H-M   'P 1'
#
loop_
_entity.id
_entity.type
_entity.pdbx_description
1 polymer ?
#
loop_
_entity_poly.entity_id
_entity_poly.type
_entity_poly.pdbx_seq_one_letter_code
_entity_poly.pdbx_strand_id
1 'polypeptide(L)'
;MRALLITLPLASLLFTGGCGIFKEGEEPAEPIIEQQLQEAEGVLFYENPKEKKALIVDESFDENDLDLPLKELKKKYDLWYITIKEPVMLKDLPSGSHVKIRYQEMLGSDPKATVAEEIEVVPGS
;
A
#
# COMPACT_ATOMS: atom_id res chain seq x y z
N MET A 1 57.14 -22.28 28.49
CA MET A 1 55.74 -21.91 28.21
C MET A 1 55.43 -20.59 28.93
N ARG A 2 54.76 -19.67 28.21
CA ARG A 2 53.96 -18.52 28.71
C ARG A 2 54.76 -17.42 29.44
N ALA A 3 55.16 -16.31 28.83
CA ALA A 3 54.35 -15.21 28.26
C ALA A 3 53.19 -14.79 29.17
N LEU A 4 53.20 -13.55 29.68
CA LEU A 4 52.41 -12.43 29.12
C LEU A 4 52.16 -11.30 30.17
N LEU A 5 52.63 -10.08 29.83
CA LEU A 5 52.10 -8.71 30.06
C LEU A 5 51.59 -8.34 31.47
N ILE A 6 52.24 -7.48 32.27
CA ILE A 6 52.42 -6.00 32.17
C ILE A 6 51.10 -5.31 31.72
N THR A 7 50.39 -4.53 32.54
CA THR A 7 50.69 -3.11 32.83
C THR A 7 49.71 -2.52 33.86
N LEU A 8 50.26 -1.53 34.55
CA LEU A 8 49.79 -0.77 35.71
C LEU A 8 48.59 0.16 35.44
N PRO A 9 47.95 0.67 36.51
CA PRO A 9 46.67 1.38 36.49
C PRO A 9 46.83 2.90 36.29
N LEU A 10 45.68 3.58 36.34
CA LEU A 10 45.47 4.90 36.94
C LEU A 10 45.52 6.12 35.99
N ALA A 11 44.31 6.67 35.81
CA ALA A 11 43.95 8.08 35.73
C ALA A 11 44.69 9.01 34.74
N SER A 12 43.90 9.64 33.87
CA SER A 12 44.08 11.05 33.52
C SER A 12 42.77 11.67 33.04
N LEU A 13 42.20 12.49 33.94
CA LEU A 13 41.22 13.54 33.69
C LEU A 13 42.02 14.83 33.42
N LEU A 14 41.88 15.48 32.26
CA LEU A 14 42.14 16.93 32.01
C LEU A 14 41.42 17.27 30.68
N PHE A 15 40.26 17.94 30.62
CA PHE A 15 39.91 19.36 30.85
C PHE A 15 40.42 20.36 29.77
N THR A 16 39.45 21.14 29.23
CA THR A 16 39.54 22.32 28.32
C THR A 16 39.93 22.04 26.86
N GLY A 17 39.37 22.65 25.82
CA GLY A 17 38.40 23.73 25.63
C GLY A 17 38.57 24.24 24.19
N GLY A 18 37.49 24.47 23.44
CA GLY A 18 37.57 25.02 22.08
C GLY A 18 36.26 24.96 21.30
N CYS A 19 35.65 26.13 21.12
CA CYS A 19 34.33 26.40 20.54
C CYS A 19 34.15 25.96 19.08
N GLY A 20 32.91 25.61 18.72
CA GLY A 20 32.52 25.39 17.33
C GLY A 20 31.00 25.18 17.14
N ILE A 21 30.21 26.22 17.41
CA ILE A 21 28.92 26.52 16.77
C ILE A 21 27.88 25.38 16.76
N PHE A 22 27.07 25.27 17.83
CA PHE A 22 25.75 24.64 17.71
C PHE A 22 24.85 25.61 16.94
N LYS A 23 24.49 25.25 15.71
CA LYS A 23 23.41 25.91 14.98
C LYS A 23 22.08 25.42 15.55
N GLU A 24 21.30 26.38 16.01
CA GLU A 24 19.84 26.35 16.12
C GLU A 24 19.18 25.60 14.96
N GLY A 25 18.16 24.80 15.29
CA GLY A 25 17.06 24.48 14.39
C GLY A 25 17.26 23.23 13.54
N GLU A 26 17.17 22.05 14.15
CA GLU A 26 16.68 20.87 13.44
C GLU A 26 15.28 20.62 13.99
N GLU A 27 14.27 20.97 13.19
CA GLU A 27 12.87 20.65 13.49
C GLU A 27 12.75 19.15 13.76
N PRO A 28 11.95 18.71 14.75
CA PRO A 28 11.74 17.28 14.94
C PRO A 28 11.17 16.73 13.64
N ALA A 29 11.91 15.82 13.00
CA ALA A 29 11.45 15.11 11.81
C ALA A 29 10.02 14.63 12.07
N GLU A 30 9.07 15.09 11.25
CA GLU A 30 7.68 14.70 11.39
C GLU A 30 7.59 13.16 11.45
N PRO A 31 6.81 12.59 12.37
CA PRO A 31 6.64 11.15 12.41
C PRO A 31 6.13 10.69 11.05
N ILE A 32 6.88 9.83 10.37
CA ILE A 32 6.42 9.17 9.15
C ILE A 32 5.24 8.29 9.59
N ILE A 33 4.02 8.79 9.45
CA ILE A 33 2.81 7.99 9.63
C ILE A 33 2.78 7.06 8.43
N GLU A 34 3.29 5.83 8.59
CA GLU A 34 3.04 4.77 7.63
C GLU A 34 1.53 4.60 7.51
N GLN A 35 0.95 5.07 6.41
CA GLN A 35 -0.46 4.87 6.12
C GLN A 35 -0.68 3.36 5.97
N GLN A 36 -1.36 2.75 6.93
CA GLN A 36 -1.68 1.32 6.87
C GLN A 36 -2.60 1.07 5.68
N LEU A 37 -2.09 0.37 4.67
CA LEU A 37 -2.88 -0.09 3.54
C LEU A 37 -3.89 -1.14 4.03
N GLN A 38 -5.12 -1.02 3.54
CA GLN A 38 -6.19 -2.00 3.77
C GLN A 38 -6.17 -3.07 2.68
N GLU A 39 -6.80 -4.21 2.92
CA GLU A 39 -6.89 -5.31 1.95
C GLU A 39 -8.35 -5.62 1.61
N ALA A 40 -8.61 -5.95 0.35
CA ALA A 40 -9.90 -6.45 -0.11
C ALA A 40 -9.71 -7.43 -1.25
N GLU A 41 -10.60 -8.40 -1.35
CA GLU A 41 -10.64 -9.40 -2.42
C GLU A 41 -11.91 -9.22 -3.26
N GLY A 42 -11.82 -9.46 -4.55
CA GLY A 42 -12.98 -9.38 -5.42
C GLY A 42 -12.64 -9.61 -6.89
N VAL A 43 -13.66 -9.39 -7.72
CA VAL A 43 -13.55 -9.56 -9.17
C VAL A 43 -13.26 -8.24 -9.85
N LEU A 44 -12.20 -8.21 -10.63
CA LEU A 44 -11.78 -7.02 -11.37
C LEU A 44 -12.66 -6.82 -12.60
N PHE A 45 -13.29 -5.66 -12.71
CA PHE A 45 -14.17 -5.33 -13.84
C PHE A 45 -13.70 -4.10 -14.60
N TYR A 46 -13.72 -4.17 -15.94
CA TYR A 46 -13.41 -3.05 -16.82
C TYR A 46 -14.61 -2.70 -17.72
N GLU A 47 -15.27 -1.56 -17.48
CA GLU A 47 -16.18 -0.99 -18.49
C GLU A 47 -15.39 -0.42 -19.67
N ASN A 48 -14.27 0.26 -19.36
CA ASN A 48 -13.29 0.70 -20.33
C ASN A 48 -11.91 0.62 -19.66
N PRO A 49 -10.99 -0.27 -20.13
CA PRO A 49 -9.71 -0.49 -19.47
C PRO A 49 -8.85 0.77 -19.37
N LYS A 50 -9.10 1.80 -20.18
CA LYS A 50 -8.38 3.09 -20.09
C LYS A 50 -8.98 4.08 -19.09
N GLU A 51 -10.27 3.98 -18.79
CA GLU A 51 -10.99 5.06 -18.10
C GLU A 51 -11.66 4.62 -16.81
N LYS A 52 -12.30 3.45 -16.79
CA LYS A 52 -13.15 3.03 -15.66
C LYS A 52 -12.91 1.58 -15.30
N LYS A 53 -12.54 1.39 -14.03
CA LYS A 53 -12.23 0.11 -13.43
C LYS A 53 -12.99 0.01 -12.12
N ALA A 54 -13.43 -1.19 -11.81
CA ALA A 54 -14.14 -1.48 -10.59
C ALA A 54 -13.66 -2.79 -9.98
N LEU A 55 -13.81 -2.91 -8.68
CA LEU A 55 -13.67 -4.16 -7.95
C LEU A 55 -15.07 -4.54 -7.45
N ILE A 56 -15.52 -5.75 -7.80
CA ILE A 56 -16.76 -6.32 -7.30
C ILE A 56 -16.40 -7.13 -6.05
N VAL A 57 -16.75 -6.61 -4.89
CA VAL A 57 -16.41 -7.18 -3.58
C VAL A 57 -17.57 -8.06 -3.10
N ASP A 58 -17.91 -9.05 -3.92
CA ASP A 58 -19.01 -9.98 -3.63
C ASP A 58 -18.55 -11.42 -3.91
N GLU A 59 -18.58 -12.26 -2.87
CA GLU A 59 -18.20 -13.67 -2.96
C GLU A 59 -19.18 -14.49 -3.83
N SER A 60 -20.38 -13.97 -4.08
CA SER A 60 -21.43 -14.60 -4.88
C SER A 60 -21.53 -14.06 -6.30
N PHE A 61 -20.46 -13.43 -6.80
CA PHE A 61 -20.41 -12.93 -8.16
C PHE A 61 -20.66 -14.03 -9.19
N ASP A 62 -21.59 -13.79 -10.11
CA ASP A 62 -21.86 -14.69 -11.23
C ASP A 62 -21.03 -14.24 -12.43
N GLU A 63 -20.11 -15.08 -12.92
CA GLU A 63 -19.29 -14.76 -14.09
C GLU A 63 -20.12 -14.44 -15.35
N ASN A 64 -21.36 -14.95 -15.44
CA ASN A 64 -22.27 -14.63 -16.55
C ASN A 64 -22.71 -13.15 -16.53
N ASP A 65 -22.59 -12.47 -15.40
CA ASP A 65 -22.91 -11.06 -15.26
C ASP A 65 -21.75 -10.14 -15.71
N LEU A 66 -20.58 -10.67 -16.08
CA LEU A 66 -19.44 -9.87 -16.58
C LEU A 66 -19.79 -9.02 -17.82
N ASP A 67 -20.76 -9.46 -18.63
CA ASP A 67 -21.19 -8.74 -19.82
C ASP A 67 -22.26 -7.66 -19.52
N LEU A 68 -22.72 -7.57 -18.27
CA LEU A 68 -23.69 -6.54 -17.89
C LEU A 68 -23.04 -5.15 -17.86
N PRO A 69 -23.79 -4.11 -18.25
CA PRO A 69 -23.31 -2.74 -18.09
C PRO A 69 -23.12 -2.41 -16.60
N LEU A 70 -22.14 -1.56 -16.29
CA LEU A 70 -21.78 -1.17 -14.93
C LEU A 70 -22.96 -0.72 -14.07
N LYS A 71 -23.95 -0.05 -14.69
CA LYS A 71 -25.18 0.40 -14.02
C LYS A 71 -26.03 -0.76 -13.49
N GLU A 72 -26.06 -1.89 -14.17
CA GLU A 72 -26.80 -3.08 -13.72
C GLU A 72 -25.99 -3.84 -12.68
N LEU A 73 -24.66 -3.95 -12.85
CA LEU A 73 -23.75 -4.52 -11.84
C LEU A 73 -23.87 -3.80 -10.50
N LYS A 74 -23.87 -2.45 -10.49
CA LYS A 74 -24.04 -1.64 -9.27
C LYS A 74 -25.36 -1.91 -8.52
N LYS A 75 -26.40 -2.42 -9.19
CA LYS A 75 -27.68 -2.76 -8.52
C LYS A 75 -27.65 -4.15 -7.89
N LYS A 76 -26.81 -5.05 -8.42
CA LYS A 76 -26.71 -6.44 -8.00
C LYS A 76 -25.66 -6.66 -6.92
N TYR A 77 -24.53 -5.97 -7.02
CA TYR A 77 -23.33 -6.24 -6.25
C TYR A 77 -22.78 -5.00 -5.55
N ASP A 78 -22.02 -5.21 -4.47
CA ASP A 78 -21.18 -4.14 -3.91
C ASP A 78 -19.98 -3.92 -4.83
N LEU A 79 -19.86 -2.69 -5.32
CA LEU A 79 -18.90 -2.32 -6.35
C LEU A 79 -18.10 -1.12 -5.89
N TRP A 80 -16.78 -1.27 -5.90
CA TRP A 80 -15.86 -0.20 -5.55
C TRP A 80 -15.17 0.33 -6.80
N TYR A 81 -15.11 1.65 -6.95
CA TYR A 81 -14.30 2.26 -7.98
C TYR A 81 -12.84 2.19 -7.59
N ILE A 82 -12.00 1.69 -8.48
CA ILE A 82 -10.58 1.53 -8.20
C ILE A 82 -9.74 2.35 -9.17
N THR A 83 -8.78 3.09 -8.61
CA THR A 83 -7.69 3.71 -9.37
C THR A 83 -6.44 2.89 -9.13
N ILE A 84 -5.78 2.45 -10.20
CA ILE A 84 -4.53 1.69 -10.07
C ILE A 84 -3.36 2.66 -10.08
N LYS A 85 -2.58 2.69 -9.00
CA LYS A 85 -1.45 3.60 -8.82
C LYS A 85 -0.40 3.43 -9.93
N GLU A 86 -0.07 2.19 -10.26
CA GLU A 86 0.86 1.85 -11.34
C GLU A 86 0.15 1.04 -12.45
N PRO A 87 -0.09 1.63 -13.63
CA PRO A 87 -0.84 0.95 -14.71
C PRO A 87 -0.22 -0.37 -15.19
N VAL A 88 1.09 -0.56 -14.97
CA VAL A 88 1.81 -1.80 -15.31
C VAL A 88 1.25 -3.02 -14.56
N MET A 89 0.65 -2.82 -13.38
CA MET A 89 0.03 -3.91 -12.60
C MET A 89 -1.16 -4.56 -13.30
N LEU A 90 -1.74 -3.90 -14.31
CA LEU A 90 -2.83 -4.46 -15.12
C LEU A 90 -2.35 -5.10 -16.42
N LYS A 91 -1.06 -4.98 -16.72
CA LYS A 91 -0.48 -5.62 -17.89
C LYS A 91 -0.64 -7.11 -17.69
N ASP A 92 -1.45 -7.74 -18.54
CA ASP A 92 -1.79 -9.17 -18.51
C ASP A 92 -2.89 -9.58 -17.50
N LEU A 93 -3.62 -8.63 -16.92
CA LEU A 93 -4.72 -8.91 -16.00
C LEU A 93 -6.08 -8.62 -16.65
N PRO A 94 -6.81 -9.64 -17.15
CA PRO A 94 -8.08 -9.45 -17.85
C PRO A 94 -9.22 -9.07 -16.89
N SER A 95 -10.31 -8.51 -17.45
CA SER A 95 -11.58 -8.35 -16.73
C SER A 95 -12.11 -9.74 -16.33
N GLY A 96 -12.74 -9.84 -15.17
CA GLY A 96 -13.17 -11.11 -14.57
C GLY A 96 -12.10 -11.78 -13.70
N SER A 97 -10.88 -11.24 -13.62
CA SER A 97 -9.85 -11.82 -12.76
C SER A 97 -10.21 -11.66 -11.29
N HIS A 98 -10.10 -12.74 -10.52
CA HIS A 98 -10.14 -12.68 -9.06
C HIS A 98 -8.82 -12.13 -8.55
N VAL A 99 -8.91 -11.08 -7.73
CA VAL A 99 -7.75 -10.36 -7.24
C VAL A 99 -7.91 -9.97 -5.79
N LYS A 100 -6.79 -9.97 -5.07
CA LYS A 100 -6.63 -9.30 -3.80
C LYS A 100 -5.91 -7.98 -4.05
N ILE A 101 -6.48 -6.88 -3.59
CA ILE A 101 -5.88 -5.55 -3.67
C ILE A 101 -5.45 -5.06 -2.30
N ARG A 102 -4.33 -4.35 -2.25
CA ARG A 102 -3.96 -3.52 -1.10
C ARG A 102 -4.16 -2.07 -1.48
N TYR A 103 -4.96 -1.35 -0.70
CA TYR A 103 -5.50 -0.07 -1.13
C TYR A 103 -5.53 0.97 -0.03
N GLN A 104 -5.58 2.22 -0.48
CA GLN A 104 -5.93 3.37 0.33
C GLN A 104 -7.36 3.81 0.01
N GLU A 105 -8.17 3.98 1.05
CA GLU A 105 -9.55 4.41 0.93
C GLU A 105 -9.65 5.93 0.68
N MET A 106 -10.45 6.33 -0.31
CA MET A 106 -10.76 7.73 -0.55
C MET A 106 -12.04 8.10 0.24
N LEU A 107 -11.88 8.99 1.22
CA LEU A 107 -13.01 9.43 2.06
C LEU A 107 -14.10 10.13 1.22
N GLY A 108 -15.36 9.81 1.49
CA GLY A 108 -16.52 10.57 0.99
C GLY A 108 -17.05 10.18 -0.39
N SER A 109 -16.87 8.93 -0.82
CA SER A 109 -17.34 8.42 -2.12
C SER A 109 -18.45 7.36 -1.99
N ASP A 110 -19.48 7.46 -2.84
CA ASP A 110 -20.53 6.44 -3.00
C ASP A 110 -20.80 6.17 -4.50
N PRO A 111 -20.41 5.01 -5.04
CA PRO A 111 -19.79 3.87 -4.37
C PRO A 111 -18.38 4.19 -3.85
N LYS A 112 -17.89 3.35 -2.94
CA LYS A 112 -16.54 3.47 -2.37
C LYS A 112 -15.49 3.57 -3.47
N ALA A 113 -14.65 4.58 -3.39
CA ALA A 113 -13.53 4.79 -4.30
C ALA A 113 -12.20 4.54 -3.55
N THR A 114 -11.29 3.83 -4.20
CA THR A 114 -10.01 3.43 -3.60
C THR A 114 -8.87 3.59 -4.60
N VAL A 115 -7.66 3.72 -4.07
CA VAL A 115 -6.42 3.66 -4.85
C VAL A 115 -5.72 2.35 -4.51
N ALA A 116 -5.63 1.44 -5.46
CA ALA A 116 -4.90 0.19 -5.31
C ALA A 116 -3.40 0.42 -5.52
N GLU A 117 -2.62 0.08 -4.50
CA GLU A 117 -1.16 0.16 -4.50
C GLU A 117 -0.52 -1.16 -4.92
N GLU A 118 -1.14 -2.29 -4.56
CA GLU A 118 -0.71 -3.64 -4.93
C GLU A 118 -1.93 -4.46 -5.39
N ILE A 119 -1.70 -5.36 -6.37
CA ILE A 119 -2.70 -6.31 -6.87
C ILE A 119 -2.05 -7.68 -6.95
N GLU A 120 -2.69 -8.69 -6.37
CA GLU A 120 -2.31 -10.09 -6.45
C GLU A 120 -3.45 -10.91 -7.06
N VAL A 121 -3.14 -11.77 -8.03
CA VAL A 121 -4.13 -12.70 -8.61
C VAL A 121 -4.34 -13.86 -7.65
N VAL A 122 -5.60 -14.15 -7.34
CA VAL A 122 -5.99 -15.24 -6.45
C VAL A 122 -6.88 -16.23 -7.21
N PRO A 123 -6.86 -17.53 -6.88
CA PRO A 123 -7.76 -18.49 -7.49
C PRO A 123 -9.21 -18.13 -7.16
N GLY A 124 -10.08 -18.11 -8.18
CA GLY A 124 -11.51 -17.96 -7.98
C GLY A 124 -12.09 -19.11 -7.15
N SER A 125 -13.09 -18.78 -6.32
CA SER A 125 -13.78 -19.73 -5.43
C SER A 125 -14.96 -20.40 -6.12
#